data_AF-E0P0I6-F1
#
_entry.id   AF-E0P0I6-F1
#
_cell.length_a   1.000
_cell.length_b   1.000
_cell.length_c   1.000
_cell.angle_alpha   90.00
_cell.angle_beta   90.00
_cell.angle_gamma   90.00
#
_symmetry.space_group_name_H-M   'P 1'
#
loop_
_entity.id
_entity.type
_entity.pdbx_description
1 polymer ?
#
loop_
_entity_poly.entity_id
_entity_poly.type
_entity_poly.pdbx_seq_one_letter_code
_entity_poly.pdbx_strand_id
1 'polypeptide(L)'
;MNINLMDFKFKKRKILIDNNIPIVTAGEKTYIVYATVEIGSPACHILIGKYSTLSHRLLFEIAVNHDYRCATMYPQHKLLDANALPGADGVTNPHSDPINYHQVVIGSDVWIGCAAMILNGVRVGNGAIIGAGSVVAKDVPPYAIVVGNPARIIKYRFDAETIAALQRIKWWNWPEEQIVEAAPLLYGDIQQFIDAFDVPQPIEEPDEIMETINDLREKNYHISYFIPDFEIEPSAAVWPRVVYTFLNTYHAEDRAALIMAIPPHDQCGDCLNIILNAIAEHGEQAPLILTHERDGDLPFSIPALRASSDYITTREHISSLAVDYASDANVRIRYGLDQGTLLFPSLK
;
A
#
# COMPACT_ATOMS: atom_id res chain seq x y z
N MET A 1 16.76 -12.02 -4.20
CA MET A 1 17.17 -12.19 -2.78
C MET A 1 16.26 -13.23 -2.11
N ASN A 2 16.69 -13.88 -1.03
CA ASN A 2 15.86 -14.83 -0.28
C ASN A 2 15.45 -14.24 1.07
N ILE A 3 14.17 -14.37 1.42
CA ILE A 3 13.61 -13.87 2.68
C ILE A 3 12.99 -15.03 3.48
N ASN A 4 13.17 -14.96 4.80
CA ASN A 4 12.57 -15.85 5.80
C ASN A 4 12.18 -15.00 7.01
N LEU A 5 11.00 -15.29 7.56
CA LEU A 5 10.45 -14.64 8.74
C LEU A 5 9.66 -15.67 9.54
N MET A 6 10.35 -16.54 10.28
CA MET A 6 9.73 -17.56 11.15
C MET A 6 9.68 -17.09 12.60
N ASP A 7 9.04 -15.94 12.82
CA ASP A 7 8.80 -15.37 14.15
C ASP A 7 7.29 -15.15 14.35
N PHE A 8 6.78 -15.62 15.49
CA PHE A 8 5.35 -15.62 15.83
C PHE A 8 5.01 -14.62 16.95
N LYS A 9 5.88 -13.64 17.21
CA LYS A 9 5.63 -12.56 18.18
C LYS A 9 4.66 -11.48 17.65
N PHE A 10 4.03 -10.75 18.56
CA PHE A 10 3.26 -9.53 18.26
C PHE A 10 4.22 -8.35 18.05
N LYS A 11 4.96 -8.39 16.94
CA LYS A 11 5.90 -7.33 16.60
C LYS A 11 5.89 -7.08 15.09
N LYS A 12 5.83 -5.81 14.74
CA LYS A 12 6.08 -5.25 13.39
C LYS A 12 7.48 -5.63 12.88
N ARG A 13 7.58 -6.07 11.63
CA ARG A 13 8.86 -6.49 11.03
C ARG A 13 9.15 -5.73 9.74
N LYS A 14 10.42 -5.35 9.59
CA LYS A 14 11.00 -4.93 8.31
C LYS A 14 12.14 -5.86 7.93
N ILE A 15 12.17 -6.28 6.68
CA ILE A 15 13.34 -6.92 6.06
C ILE A 15 13.99 -5.85 5.19
N LEU A 16 15.27 -5.60 5.44
CA LEU A 16 16.05 -4.59 4.74
C LEU A 16 16.93 -5.26 3.69
N ILE A 17 17.18 -4.57 2.58
CA ILE A 17 18.27 -4.86 1.65
C ILE A 17 19.44 -3.90 1.88
N ASP A 18 20.45 -3.99 1.02
CA ASP A 18 21.60 -3.09 1.00
C ASP A 18 21.16 -1.62 1.13
N ASN A 19 21.98 -0.82 1.80
CA ASN A 19 21.70 0.58 2.15
C ASN A 19 20.49 0.78 3.07
N ASN A 20 20.12 -0.24 3.87
CA ASN A 20 19.01 -0.19 4.85
C ASN A 20 17.63 0.10 4.25
N ILE A 21 17.43 -0.21 2.98
CA ILE A 21 16.19 0.01 2.24
C ILE A 21 15.19 -1.09 2.64
N PRO A 22 14.00 -0.76 3.20
CA PRO A 22 12.99 -1.78 3.52
C PRO A 22 12.40 -2.37 2.24
N ILE A 23 12.58 -3.68 2.04
CA ILE A 23 11.94 -4.42 0.93
C ILE A 23 10.63 -5.06 1.36
N VAL A 24 10.52 -5.47 2.62
CA VAL A 24 9.30 -6.07 3.17
C VAL A 24 8.97 -5.36 4.47
N THR A 25 7.71 -4.96 4.61
CA THR A 25 7.12 -4.51 5.87
C THR A 25 5.94 -5.42 6.19
N ALA A 26 6.01 -6.18 7.29
CA ALA A 26 5.03 -7.19 7.67
C ALA A 26 4.43 -6.94 9.06
N GLY A 27 3.09 -6.95 9.14
CA GLY A 27 2.33 -6.78 10.37
C GLY A 27 2.61 -7.85 11.44
N GLU A 28 2.09 -7.61 12.65
CA GLU A 28 2.22 -8.56 13.75
C GLU A 28 1.70 -9.95 13.37
N LYS A 29 2.33 -11.01 13.92
CA LYS A 29 1.96 -12.42 13.71
C LYS A 29 2.06 -12.96 12.28
N THR A 30 2.35 -12.11 11.30
CA THR A 30 2.66 -12.56 9.93
C THR A 30 3.99 -13.28 9.90
N TYR A 31 4.04 -14.44 9.23
CA TYR A 31 5.26 -15.22 9.05
C TYR A 31 5.44 -15.64 7.60
N ILE A 32 6.71 -15.79 7.21
CA ILE A 32 7.15 -16.20 5.87
C ILE A 32 8.10 -17.38 6.04
N VAL A 33 7.69 -18.56 5.59
CA VAL A 33 8.57 -19.74 5.66
C VAL A 33 9.76 -19.54 4.74
N TYR A 34 9.53 -19.23 3.46
CA TYR A 34 10.60 -18.90 2.52
C TYR A 34 10.05 -18.28 1.24
N ALA A 35 10.60 -17.13 0.85
CA ALA A 35 10.31 -16.53 -0.44
C ALA A 35 11.59 -16.02 -1.12
N THR A 36 11.58 -16.02 -2.45
CA THR A 36 12.55 -15.32 -3.29
C THR A 36 11.88 -14.04 -3.79
N VAL A 37 12.57 -12.92 -3.68
CA VAL A 37 12.14 -11.63 -4.20
C VAL A 37 13.11 -11.19 -5.29
N GLU A 38 12.58 -10.99 -6.48
CA GLU A 38 13.29 -10.49 -7.67
C GLU A 38 12.79 -9.07 -7.94
N ILE A 39 13.72 -8.11 -7.94
CA ILE A 39 13.40 -6.69 -8.08
C ILE A 39 14.17 -6.08 -9.23
N GLY A 40 13.51 -5.20 -9.99
CA GLY A 40 14.18 -4.40 -11.02
C GLY A 40 14.56 -2.99 -10.58
N SER A 41 14.19 -2.58 -9.36
CA SER A 41 14.43 -1.24 -8.83
C SER A 41 14.52 -1.25 -7.29
N PRO A 42 15.40 -0.44 -6.66
CA PRO A 42 15.42 -0.28 -5.20
C PRO A 42 14.15 0.34 -4.62
N ALA A 43 13.29 0.94 -5.46
CA ALA A 43 11.99 1.44 -5.06
C ALA A 43 11.03 0.31 -4.63
N CYS A 44 11.27 -0.93 -5.06
CA CYS A 44 10.40 -2.07 -4.83
C CYS A 44 10.10 -2.31 -3.33
N HIS A 45 8.86 -2.73 -3.04
CA HIS A 45 8.39 -3.00 -1.69
C HIS A 45 7.27 -4.04 -1.65
N ILE A 46 7.21 -4.82 -0.58
CA ILE A 46 6.12 -5.74 -0.26
C ILE A 46 5.54 -5.32 1.08
N LEU A 47 4.30 -4.81 1.06
CA LEU A 47 3.55 -4.45 2.24
C LEU A 47 2.63 -5.61 2.62
N ILE A 48 2.75 -6.14 3.84
CA ILE A 48 1.98 -7.29 4.31
C ILE A 48 1.25 -6.93 5.60
N GLY A 49 -0.06 -7.21 5.64
CA GLY A 49 -0.91 -7.07 6.81
C GLY A 49 -0.55 -8.03 7.94
N LYS A 50 -1.43 -8.12 8.93
CA LYS A 50 -1.23 -8.90 10.15
C LYS A 50 -1.77 -10.33 9.98
N TYR A 51 -1.25 -11.28 10.77
CA TYR A 51 -1.71 -12.67 10.82
C TYR A 51 -1.65 -13.44 9.48
N SER A 52 -0.89 -12.96 8.50
CA SER A 52 -0.77 -13.60 7.19
C SER A 52 0.24 -14.75 7.22
N THR A 53 -0.08 -15.81 6.50
CA THR A 53 0.67 -17.06 6.44
C THR A 53 1.25 -17.27 5.05
N LEU A 54 2.56 -17.09 4.91
CA LEU A 54 3.26 -17.25 3.64
C LEU A 54 4.11 -18.52 3.68
N SER A 55 3.78 -19.50 2.84
CA SER A 55 4.46 -20.79 2.77
C SER A 55 5.89 -20.68 2.18
N HIS A 56 6.47 -21.80 1.76
CA HIS A 56 7.82 -21.87 1.21
C HIS A 56 7.85 -21.85 -0.33
N ARG A 57 9.00 -21.48 -0.89
CA ARG A 57 9.27 -21.37 -2.34
C ARG A 57 8.40 -20.33 -3.05
N LEU A 58 7.94 -19.30 -2.34
CA LEU A 58 7.21 -18.21 -2.98
C LEU A 58 8.15 -17.39 -3.86
N LEU A 59 7.62 -16.82 -4.94
CA LEU A 59 8.34 -15.88 -5.80
C LEU A 59 7.57 -14.56 -5.86
N PHE A 60 8.24 -13.46 -5.54
CA PHE A 60 7.76 -12.11 -5.80
C PHE A 60 8.59 -11.50 -6.92
N GLU A 61 7.93 -11.11 -8.00
CA GLU A 61 8.58 -10.54 -9.18
C GLU A 61 8.10 -9.09 -9.33
N ILE A 62 8.97 -8.12 -9.00
CA ILE A 62 8.59 -6.71 -8.84
C ILE A 62 9.46 -5.81 -9.73
N ALA A 63 8.80 -4.97 -10.54
CA ALA A 63 9.44 -3.98 -11.42
C ALA A 63 10.48 -4.53 -12.42
N VAL A 64 10.29 -5.76 -12.91
CA VAL A 64 11.16 -6.38 -13.92
C VAL A 64 10.52 -6.48 -15.31
N ASN A 65 9.36 -5.84 -15.53
CA ASN A 65 8.76 -5.84 -16.86
C ASN A 65 9.60 -5.04 -17.84
N HIS A 66 9.48 -5.40 -19.12
CA HIS A 66 9.98 -4.62 -20.23
C HIS A 66 8.84 -3.83 -20.88
N ASP A 67 9.13 -2.62 -21.35
CA ASP A 67 8.15 -1.83 -22.10
C ASP A 67 7.79 -2.51 -23.42
N TYR A 68 6.60 -3.10 -23.46
CA TYR A 68 6.08 -3.82 -24.62
C TYR A 68 5.35 -2.89 -25.61
N ARG A 69 5.33 -1.58 -25.36
CA ARG A 69 4.66 -0.57 -26.20
C ARG A 69 5.59 0.01 -27.27
N CYS A 70 6.88 -0.34 -27.25
CA CYS A 70 7.88 0.11 -28.23
C CYS A 70 8.28 -1.01 -29.20
N ALA A 71 9.01 -0.65 -30.27
CA ALA A 71 9.35 -1.59 -31.35
C ALA A 71 10.30 -2.73 -30.93
N THR A 72 11.02 -2.56 -29.80
CA THR A 72 11.89 -3.59 -29.22
C THR A 72 11.85 -3.49 -27.70
N MET A 73 11.74 -4.63 -27.03
CA MET A 73 11.78 -4.71 -25.56
C MET A 73 13.22 -4.78 -25.03
N TYR A 74 14.24 -4.82 -25.89
CA TYR A 74 15.63 -4.91 -25.45
C TYR A 74 16.02 -3.67 -24.63
N PRO A 75 16.70 -3.81 -23.47
CA PRO A 75 17.06 -2.68 -22.63
C PRO A 75 17.86 -1.63 -23.40
N GLN A 76 17.29 -0.45 -23.57
CA GLN A 76 17.85 0.63 -24.41
C GLN A 76 19.29 0.96 -24.01
N HIS A 77 19.55 1.09 -22.70
CA HIS A 77 20.88 1.42 -22.19
C HIS A 77 21.93 0.35 -22.54
N LYS A 78 21.57 -0.95 -22.53
CA LYS A 78 22.45 -2.05 -22.95
C LYS A 78 22.67 -2.12 -24.45
N LEU A 79 21.73 -1.62 -25.24
CA LEU A 79 21.88 -1.53 -26.69
C LEU A 79 22.88 -0.43 -27.07
N LEU A 80 22.81 0.70 -26.36
CA LEU A 80 23.69 1.86 -26.56
C LEU A 80 25.10 1.61 -26.02
N ASP A 81 25.22 0.95 -24.87
CA ASP A 81 26.48 0.52 -24.28
C ASP A 81 26.30 -0.80 -23.53
N ALA A 82 26.94 -1.87 -24.03
CA ALA A 82 26.88 -3.20 -23.43
C ALA A 82 27.39 -3.23 -21.98
N ASN A 83 28.28 -2.31 -21.62
CA ASN A 83 28.87 -2.20 -20.28
C ASN A 83 28.13 -1.22 -19.36
N ALA A 84 27.05 -0.57 -19.84
CA ALA A 84 26.27 0.34 -19.01
C ALA A 84 25.79 -0.37 -17.75
N LEU A 85 26.21 0.10 -16.58
CA LEU A 85 25.71 -0.39 -15.30
C LEU A 85 24.27 0.11 -15.10
N PRO A 86 23.50 -0.49 -14.18
CA PRO A 86 22.29 0.15 -13.65
C PRO A 86 22.61 1.61 -13.28
N GLY A 87 21.62 2.50 -13.41
CA GLY A 87 21.80 3.91 -13.07
C GLY A 87 22.29 4.10 -11.62
N ALA A 88 22.71 5.32 -11.27
CA ALA A 88 23.10 5.63 -9.89
C ALA A 88 21.95 5.38 -8.88
N ASP A 89 20.72 5.33 -9.37
CA ASP A 89 19.49 4.98 -8.65
C ASP A 89 19.24 3.47 -8.50
N GLY A 90 20.11 2.62 -9.07
CA GLY A 90 20.01 1.16 -9.01
C GLY A 90 18.93 0.54 -9.90
N VAL A 91 18.28 1.32 -10.77
CA VAL A 91 17.22 0.82 -11.66
C VAL A 91 17.83 -0.01 -12.78
N THR A 92 17.37 -1.26 -12.90
CA THR A 92 17.92 -2.25 -13.84
C THR A 92 17.54 -1.98 -15.29
N ASN A 93 16.35 -1.42 -15.55
CA ASN A 93 15.90 -1.04 -16.88
C ASN A 93 15.13 0.31 -16.85
N PRO A 94 15.84 1.45 -16.90
CA PRO A 94 15.25 2.78 -16.74
C PRO A 94 14.13 3.10 -17.75
N HIS A 95 14.21 2.53 -18.96
CA HIS A 95 13.17 2.76 -19.98
C HIS A 95 11.82 2.12 -19.60
N SER A 96 11.85 1.01 -18.86
CA SER A 96 10.65 0.26 -18.47
C SER A 96 10.14 0.61 -17.08
N ASP A 97 10.94 1.27 -16.24
CA ASP A 97 10.56 1.73 -14.90
C ASP A 97 9.23 2.50 -14.86
N PRO A 98 8.91 3.40 -15.82
CA PRO A 98 7.63 4.12 -15.81
C PRO A 98 6.36 3.29 -15.95
N ILE A 99 6.46 2.02 -16.40
CA ILE A 99 5.30 1.10 -16.48
C ILE A 99 5.29 0.04 -15.39
N ASN A 100 6.32 0.06 -14.52
CA ASN A 100 6.46 -0.91 -13.46
C ASN A 100 5.78 -0.38 -12.19
N TYR A 101 4.84 -1.16 -11.68
CA TYR A 101 4.43 -1.05 -10.29
C TYR A 101 5.54 -1.56 -9.38
N HIS A 102 5.86 -0.81 -8.33
CA HIS A 102 6.93 -1.11 -7.39
C HIS A 102 6.43 -1.69 -6.08
N GLN A 103 5.12 -1.74 -5.84
CA GLN A 103 4.58 -2.31 -4.60
C GLN A 103 3.65 -3.49 -4.85
N VAL A 104 3.83 -4.53 -4.06
CA VAL A 104 2.83 -5.58 -3.84
C VAL A 104 2.21 -5.36 -2.47
N VAL A 105 0.88 -5.44 -2.38
CA VAL A 105 0.15 -5.27 -1.12
C VAL A 105 -0.59 -6.55 -0.79
N ILE A 106 -0.30 -7.14 0.37
CA ILE A 106 -0.98 -8.31 0.90
C ILE A 106 -1.73 -7.89 2.16
N GLY A 107 -3.03 -8.17 2.21
CA GLY A 107 -3.87 -7.88 3.37
C GLY A 107 -3.55 -8.74 4.59
N SER A 108 -4.39 -8.61 5.60
CA SER A 108 -4.38 -9.39 6.83
C SER A 108 -5.09 -10.75 6.66
N ASP A 109 -4.70 -11.75 7.45
CA ASP A 109 -5.26 -13.12 7.40
C ASP A 109 -5.16 -13.80 6.01
N VAL A 110 -4.16 -13.43 5.20
CA VAL A 110 -3.95 -14.03 3.88
C VAL A 110 -3.15 -15.31 3.99
N TRP A 111 -3.59 -16.37 3.30
CA TRP A 111 -2.81 -17.60 3.15
C TRP A 111 -2.25 -17.74 1.74
N ILE A 112 -0.93 -17.77 1.61
CA ILE A 112 -0.24 -18.03 0.34
C ILE A 112 0.39 -19.43 0.36
N GLY A 113 -0.16 -20.33 -0.45
CA GLY A 113 0.31 -21.69 -0.64
C GLY A 113 1.69 -21.77 -1.30
N CYS A 114 2.36 -22.90 -1.12
CA CYS A 114 3.76 -23.05 -1.56
C CYS A 114 3.92 -22.88 -3.08
N ALA A 115 5.09 -22.39 -3.50
CA ALA A 115 5.41 -22.19 -4.92
C ALA A 115 4.47 -21.23 -5.68
N ALA A 116 3.69 -20.39 -4.99
CA ALA A 116 2.95 -19.33 -5.66
C ALA A 116 3.89 -18.19 -6.09
N MET A 117 3.58 -17.60 -7.25
CA MET A 117 4.25 -16.42 -7.81
C MET A 117 3.30 -15.22 -7.75
N ILE A 118 3.77 -14.11 -7.18
CA ILE A 118 3.03 -12.86 -7.07
C ILE A 118 3.73 -11.81 -7.93
N LEU A 119 3.01 -11.29 -8.93
CA LEU A 119 3.53 -10.29 -9.85
C LEU A 119 3.36 -8.87 -9.30
N ASN A 120 4.12 -7.95 -9.87
CA ASN A 120 4.19 -6.56 -9.47
C ASN A 120 2.83 -5.84 -9.52
N GLY A 121 2.58 -4.93 -8.57
CA GLY A 121 1.35 -4.13 -8.52
C GLY A 121 0.12 -4.85 -7.98
N VAL A 122 0.20 -6.18 -7.76
CA VAL A 122 -0.91 -6.99 -7.25
C VAL A 122 -1.28 -6.61 -5.82
N ARG A 123 -2.58 -6.56 -5.57
CA ARG A 123 -3.18 -6.47 -4.24
C ARG A 123 -3.93 -7.74 -3.89
N VAL A 124 -3.65 -8.30 -2.72
CA VAL A 124 -4.35 -9.46 -2.19
C VAL A 124 -5.19 -9.01 -1.00
N GLY A 125 -6.51 -9.09 -1.13
CA GLY A 125 -7.44 -8.65 -0.09
C GLY A 125 -7.42 -9.51 1.17
N ASN A 126 -7.89 -8.93 2.27
CA ASN A 126 -7.91 -9.58 3.58
C ASN A 126 -8.61 -10.95 3.54
N GLY A 127 -8.06 -11.93 4.23
CA GLY A 127 -8.63 -13.28 4.31
C GLY A 127 -8.51 -14.12 3.03
N ALA A 128 -7.90 -13.62 1.95
CA ALA A 128 -7.78 -14.36 0.70
C ALA A 128 -6.87 -15.59 0.81
N ILE A 129 -7.10 -16.57 -0.06
CA ILE A 129 -6.28 -17.79 -0.16
C ILE A 129 -5.72 -17.89 -1.58
N ILE A 130 -4.40 -17.93 -1.67
CA ILE A 130 -3.66 -18.21 -2.91
C ILE A 130 -3.25 -19.67 -2.90
N GLY A 131 -3.78 -20.47 -3.81
CA GLY A 131 -3.43 -21.89 -3.93
C GLY A 131 -1.98 -22.10 -4.31
N ALA A 132 -1.43 -23.26 -3.94
CA ALA A 132 -0.06 -23.64 -4.28
C ALA A 132 0.18 -23.61 -5.81
N GLY A 133 1.36 -23.15 -6.23
CA GLY A 133 1.75 -23.08 -7.64
C GLY A 133 1.01 -22.01 -8.48
N SER A 134 0.22 -21.14 -7.86
CA SER A 134 -0.57 -20.13 -8.59
C SER A 134 0.28 -18.97 -9.08
N VAL A 135 -0.06 -18.40 -10.23
CA VAL A 135 0.54 -17.16 -10.76
C VAL A 135 -0.47 -16.03 -10.66
N VAL A 136 -0.27 -15.17 -9.67
CA VAL A 136 -1.15 -14.05 -9.37
C VAL A 136 -0.69 -12.84 -10.15
N ALA A 137 -1.43 -12.53 -11.22
CA ALA A 137 -1.15 -11.43 -12.15
C ALA A 137 -2.20 -10.30 -12.07
N LYS A 138 -3.18 -10.41 -11.18
CA LYS A 138 -4.27 -9.46 -10.97
C LYS A 138 -4.66 -9.45 -9.49
N ASP A 139 -5.27 -8.36 -9.06
CA ASP A 139 -5.79 -8.22 -7.70
C ASP A 139 -6.74 -9.36 -7.33
N VAL A 140 -6.65 -9.78 -6.07
CA VAL A 140 -7.46 -10.84 -5.47
C VAL A 140 -8.40 -10.20 -4.45
N PRO A 141 -9.73 -10.33 -4.62
CA PRO A 141 -10.68 -9.76 -3.67
C PRO A 141 -10.56 -10.37 -2.27
N PRO A 142 -11.02 -9.67 -1.22
CA PRO A 142 -11.03 -10.21 0.13
C PRO A 142 -11.79 -11.54 0.21
N TYR A 143 -11.28 -12.47 1.01
CA TYR A 143 -11.81 -13.83 1.22
C TYR A 143 -11.96 -14.69 -0.04
N ALA A 144 -11.47 -14.24 -1.20
CA ALA A 144 -11.46 -15.04 -2.41
C ALA A 144 -10.41 -16.16 -2.31
N ILE A 145 -10.71 -17.31 -2.91
CA ILE A 145 -9.79 -18.42 -3.09
C ILE A 145 -9.42 -18.49 -4.56
N VAL A 146 -8.15 -18.27 -4.88
CA VAL A 146 -7.64 -18.29 -6.25
C VAL A 146 -6.65 -19.43 -6.47
N VAL A 147 -6.70 -20.07 -7.64
CA VAL A 147 -5.73 -21.10 -8.05
C VAL A 147 -5.35 -20.97 -9.52
N GLY A 148 -4.19 -21.52 -9.89
CA GLY A 148 -3.79 -21.76 -11.28
C GLY A 148 -2.85 -20.71 -11.87
N ASN A 149 -2.48 -20.93 -13.14
CA ASN A 149 -1.65 -20.02 -13.93
C ASN A 149 -2.35 -19.73 -15.28
N PRO A 150 -2.88 -18.52 -15.49
CA PRO A 150 -2.99 -17.44 -14.52
C PRO A 150 -4.02 -17.76 -13.42
N ALA A 151 -3.82 -17.21 -12.21
CA ALA A 151 -4.71 -17.46 -11.08
C ALA A 151 -6.14 -16.98 -11.36
N ARG A 152 -7.13 -17.77 -10.96
CA ARG A 152 -8.56 -17.46 -11.10
C ARG A 152 -9.29 -17.77 -9.81
N ILE A 153 -10.30 -16.95 -9.50
CA ILE A 153 -11.20 -17.18 -8.37
C ILE A 153 -11.97 -18.48 -8.64
N ILE A 154 -11.88 -19.44 -7.73
CA ILE A 154 -12.65 -20.69 -7.78
C ILE A 154 -13.86 -20.66 -6.85
N LYS A 155 -13.76 -19.93 -5.74
CA LYS A 155 -14.85 -19.65 -4.79
C LYS A 155 -14.41 -18.58 -3.80
N TYR A 156 -15.32 -18.17 -2.93
CA TYR A 156 -15.02 -17.40 -1.73
C TYR A 156 -15.03 -18.33 -0.50
N ARG A 157 -14.34 -17.92 0.58
CA ARG A 157 -14.37 -18.64 1.88
C ARG A 157 -15.78 -18.67 2.47
N PHE A 158 -16.55 -17.59 2.29
CA PHE A 158 -17.88 -17.38 2.84
C PHE A 158 -18.80 -16.67 1.82
N ASP A 159 -20.08 -16.50 2.18
CA ASP A 159 -21.02 -15.66 1.43
C ASP A 159 -20.72 -14.16 1.59
N ALA A 160 -21.40 -13.33 0.80
CA ALA A 160 -21.13 -11.89 0.70
C ALA A 160 -21.45 -11.17 2.02
N GLU A 161 -22.52 -11.57 2.70
CA GLU A 161 -22.96 -11.01 3.98
C GLU A 161 -21.93 -11.28 5.08
N THR A 162 -21.44 -12.52 5.18
CA THR A 162 -20.39 -12.93 6.11
C THR A 162 -19.09 -12.18 5.82
N ILE A 163 -18.70 -12.06 4.55
CA ILE A 163 -17.51 -11.29 4.15
C ILE A 163 -17.65 -9.83 4.58
N ALA A 164 -18.80 -9.20 4.32
CA ALA A 164 -19.05 -7.82 4.69
C ALA A 164 -19.00 -7.62 6.21
N ALA A 165 -19.55 -8.56 7.00
CA ALA A 165 -19.46 -8.55 8.45
C ALA A 165 -18.00 -8.63 8.93
N LEU A 166 -17.22 -9.57 8.41
CA LEU A 166 -15.80 -9.71 8.78
C LEU A 166 -14.97 -8.48 8.38
N GLN A 167 -15.26 -7.88 7.22
CA GLN A 167 -14.64 -6.63 6.82
C GLN A 167 -15.09 -5.46 7.70
N ARG A 168 -16.27 -5.46 8.34
CA ARG A 168 -16.61 -4.44 9.34
C ARG A 168 -15.88 -4.69 10.66
N ILE A 169 -15.86 -5.94 11.11
CA ILE A 169 -15.26 -6.35 12.39
C ILE A 169 -13.74 -6.05 12.42
N LYS A 170 -13.03 -6.34 11.33
CA LYS A 170 -11.56 -6.16 11.19
C LYS A 170 -10.78 -6.63 12.42
N TRP A 171 -11.04 -7.85 12.88
CA TRP A 171 -10.50 -8.39 14.14
C TRP A 171 -8.97 -8.31 14.25
N TRP A 172 -8.26 -8.35 13.11
CA TRP A 172 -6.81 -8.20 13.04
C TRP A 172 -6.31 -6.83 13.54
N ASN A 173 -7.17 -5.83 13.64
CA ASN A 173 -6.85 -4.51 14.18
C ASN A 173 -7.17 -4.34 15.66
N TRP A 174 -7.76 -5.35 16.32
CA TRP A 174 -8.01 -5.31 17.75
C TRP A 174 -6.71 -5.32 18.58
N PRO A 175 -6.75 -4.80 19.83
CA PRO A 175 -5.69 -5.00 20.80
C PRO A 175 -5.38 -6.49 21.01
N GLU A 176 -4.11 -6.80 21.31
CA GLU A 176 -3.65 -8.19 21.53
C GLU A 176 -4.50 -8.92 22.59
N GLU A 177 -4.80 -8.27 23.70
CA GLU A 177 -5.58 -8.84 24.80
C GLU A 177 -6.98 -9.27 24.35
N GLN A 178 -7.65 -8.44 23.55
CA GLN A 178 -8.97 -8.75 22.99
C GLN A 178 -8.91 -9.95 22.03
N ILE A 179 -7.84 -10.07 21.22
CA ILE A 179 -7.65 -11.21 20.30
C ILE A 179 -7.46 -12.51 21.08
N VAL A 180 -6.66 -12.46 22.15
CA VAL A 180 -6.42 -13.63 23.01
C VAL A 180 -7.71 -14.07 23.71
N GLU A 181 -8.50 -13.13 24.22
CA GLU A 181 -9.80 -13.42 24.85
C GLU A 181 -10.82 -13.97 23.84
N ALA A 182 -10.89 -13.40 22.64
CA ALA A 182 -11.78 -13.84 21.58
C ALA A 182 -11.34 -15.13 20.86
N ALA A 183 -10.15 -15.68 21.19
CA ALA A 183 -9.59 -16.84 20.51
C ALA A 183 -10.57 -18.03 20.37
N PRO A 184 -11.34 -18.44 21.40
CA PRO A 184 -12.30 -19.53 21.25
C PRO A 184 -13.35 -19.28 20.15
N LEU A 185 -13.79 -18.03 19.96
CA LEU A 185 -14.73 -17.65 18.91
C LEU A 185 -14.04 -17.51 17.54
N LEU A 186 -12.81 -16.98 17.49
CA LEU A 186 -12.02 -16.86 16.25
C LEU A 186 -11.77 -18.21 15.57
N TYR A 187 -11.61 -19.28 16.36
CA TYR A 187 -11.47 -20.66 15.86
C TYR A 187 -12.79 -21.45 15.84
N GLY A 188 -13.88 -20.83 16.27
CA GLY A 188 -15.19 -21.45 16.44
C GLY A 188 -16.08 -21.34 15.21
N ASP A 189 -17.38 -21.41 15.45
CA ASP A 189 -18.40 -21.22 14.41
C ASP A 189 -18.44 -19.76 13.94
N ILE A 190 -18.48 -19.56 12.63
CA ILE A 190 -18.39 -18.22 12.04
C ILE A 190 -19.62 -17.36 12.35
N GLN A 191 -20.80 -17.97 12.46
CA GLN A 191 -22.01 -17.22 12.78
C GLN A 191 -22.00 -16.78 14.24
N GLN A 192 -21.57 -17.64 15.16
CA GLN A 192 -21.40 -17.25 16.56
C GLN A 192 -20.39 -16.11 16.74
N PHE A 193 -19.31 -16.10 15.95
CA PHE A 193 -18.35 -15.00 15.94
C PHE A 193 -18.99 -13.70 15.44
N ILE A 194 -19.73 -13.74 14.33
CA ILE A 194 -20.41 -12.57 13.77
C ILE A 194 -21.48 -12.03 14.72
N ASP A 195 -22.32 -12.90 15.28
CA ASP A 195 -23.37 -12.52 16.23
C ASP A 195 -22.80 -11.82 17.47
N ALA A 196 -21.57 -12.18 17.86
CA ALA A 196 -20.89 -11.57 18.99
C ALA A 196 -20.23 -10.21 18.67
N PHE A 197 -19.77 -9.98 17.44
CA PHE A 197 -18.87 -8.86 17.13
C PHE A 197 -19.28 -7.94 15.98
N ASP A 198 -20.17 -8.35 15.07
CA ASP A 198 -20.76 -7.48 14.04
C ASP A 198 -21.92 -6.66 14.63
N VAL A 199 -21.62 -5.97 15.73
CA VAL A 199 -22.55 -5.07 16.39
C VAL A 199 -22.57 -3.72 15.65
N PRO A 200 -23.68 -2.97 15.70
CA PRO A 200 -23.76 -1.64 15.12
C PRO A 200 -22.58 -0.79 15.59
N GLN A 201 -21.71 -0.41 14.65
CA GLN A 201 -20.62 0.50 14.94
C GLN A 201 -21.19 1.91 15.13
N PRO A 202 -20.57 2.75 15.99
CA PRO A 202 -20.91 4.16 16.03
C PRO A 202 -20.88 4.73 14.62
N ILE A 203 -21.84 5.60 14.30
CA ILE A 203 -21.76 6.37 13.06
C ILE A 203 -20.44 7.12 13.10
N GLU A 204 -19.61 6.91 12.09
CA GLU A 204 -18.35 7.60 11.97
C GLU A 204 -18.65 9.09 11.74
N GLU A 205 -18.45 9.91 12.76
CA GLU A 205 -18.78 11.33 12.70
C GLU A 205 -17.91 12.00 11.63
N PRO A 206 -18.49 12.80 10.73
CA PRO A 206 -17.72 13.57 9.76
C PRO A 206 -16.78 14.52 10.50
N ASP A 207 -15.57 14.65 9.99
CA ASP A 207 -14.60 15.64 10.47
C ASP A 207 -14.41 16.78 9.47
N GLU A 208 -13.87 17.90 9.94
CA GLU A 208 -13.70 19.13 9.15
C GLU A 208 -12.93 18.88 7.82
N ILE A 209 -11.96 17.96 7.85
CA ILE A 209 -11.21 17.62 6.64
C ILE A 209 -12.04 16.79 5.66
N MET A 210 -12.94 15.91 6.11
CA MET A 210 -13.91 15.24 5.25
C MET A 210 -14.85 16.24 4.58
N GLU A 211 -15.35 17.25 5.30
CA GLU A 211 -16.19 18.31 4.73
C GLU A 211 -15.42 19.08 3.64
N THR A 212 -14.17 19.45 3.92
CA THR A 212 -13.27 20.07 2.94
C THR A 212 -13.08 19.21 1.68
N ILE A 213 -12.91 17.90 1.86
CA ILE A 213 -12.82 16.96 0.73
C ILE A 213 -14.09 16.94 -0.10
N ASN A 214 -15.26 16.93 0.54
CA ASN A 214 -16.54 16.95 -0.16
C ASN A 214 -16.71 18.24 -0.98
N ASP A 215 -16.38 19.39 -0.41
CA ASP A 215 -16.39 20.68 -1.12
C ASP A 215 -15.45 20.69 -2.34
N LEU A 216 -14.27 20.10 -2.22
CA LEU A 216 -13.32 19.94 -3.32
C LEU A 216 -13.86 18.99 -4.40
N ARG A 217 -14.52 17.90 -4.01
CA ARG A 217 -15.16 16.95 -4.94
C ARG A 217 -16.29 17.60 -5.73
N GLU A 218 -17.11 18.43 -5.10
CA GLU A 218 -18.16 19.21 -5.79
C GLU A 218 -17.56 20.14 -6.85
N LYS A 219 -16.32 20.60 -6.62
CA LYS A 219 -15.53 21.40 -7.57
C LYS A 219 -14.75 20.54 -8.59
N ASN A 220 -14.97 19.22 -8.61
CA ASN A 220 -14.30 18.22 -9.46
C ASN A 220 -12.80 18.10 -9.23
N TYR A 221 -12.34 18.25 -7.99
CA TYR A 221 -10.95 17.91 -7.65
C TYR A 221 -10.74 16.40 -7.62
N HIS A 222 -9.58 15.99 -8.14
CA HIS A 222 -8.97 14.70 -7.87
C HIS A 222 -8.14 14.78 -6.60
N ILE A 223 -8.46 13.95 -5.61
CA ILE A 223 -7.95 14.09 -4.25
C ILE A 223 -7.11 12.87 -3.88
N SER A 224 -5.81 13.10 -3.71
CA SER A 224 -4.88 12.10 -3.21
C SER A 224 -4.68 12.29 -1.71
N TYR A 225 -4.99 11.25 -0.93
CA TYR A 225 -4.75 11.22 0.50
C TYR A 225 -3.41 10.55 0.79
N PHE A 226 -2.64 11.11 1.72
CA PHE A 226 -1.30 10.65 2.02
C PHE A 226 -1.02 10.72 3.53
N ILE A 227 -0.38 9.66 4.05
CA ILE A 227 0.14 9.64 5.42
C ILE A 227 1.66 9.62 5.27
N PRO A 228 2.34 10.77 5.43
CA PRO A 228 3.77 10.87 5.22
C PRO A 228 4.54 10.15 6.34
N ASP A 229 5.67 9.55 5.97
CA ASP A 229 6.59 8.86 6.87
C ASP A 229 7.63 9.85 7.45
N PHE A 230 7.15 10.90 8.13
CA PHE A 230 7.99 11.96 8.72
C PHE A 230 8.94 11.46 9.82
N GLU A 231 8.66 10.31 10.40
CA GLU A 231 9.55 9.65 11.36
C GLU A 231 10.82 9.05 10.72
N ILE A 232 10.84 8.97 9.39
CA ILE A 232 11.97 8.44 8.62
C ILE A 232 12.82 9.61 8.10
N GLU A 233 14.14 9.45 8.20
CA GLU A 233 15.10 10.40 7.64
C GLU A 233 14.77 10.71 6.16
N PRO A 234 14.72 11.98 5.73
CA PRO A 234 14.24 12.36 4.39
C PRO A 234 14.94 11.66 3.22
N SER A 235 16.20 11.25 3.39
CA SER A 235 16.96 10.52 2.37
C SER A 235 16.48 9.08 2.14
N ALA A 236 15.75 8.50 3.09
CA ALA A 236 15.20 7.15 3.05
C ALA A 236 13.66 7.13 3.06
N ALA A 237 13.03 8.27 3.37
CA ALA A 237 11.58 8.43 3.42
C ALA A 237 10.95 8.48 2.02
N VAL A 238 9.65 8.16 1.96
CA VAL A 238 8.85 8.21 0.73
C VAL A 238 8.24 9.58 0.52
N TRP A 239 7.88 10.29 1.61
CA TRP A 239 7.17 11.57 1.54
C TRP A 239 7.81 12.64 0.65
N PRO A 240 9.16 12.82 0.60
CA PRO A 240 9.73 13.86 -0.24
C PRO A 240 9.42 13.60 -1.70
N ARG A 241 9.54 12.35 -2.14
CA ARG A 241 9.25 11.97 -3.52
C ARG A 241 7.78 12.20 -3.87
N VAL A 242 6.85 11.91 -2.98
CA VAL A 242 5.43 12.18 -3.19
C VAL A 242 5.18 13.68 -3.37
N VAL A 243 5.67 14.51 -2.46
CA VAL A 243 5.47 15.98 -2.50
C VAL A 243 6.10 16.60 -3.74
N TYR A 244 7.39 16.33 -4.00
CA TYR A 244 8.08 16.89 -5.16
C TYR A 244 7.48 16.40 -6.47
N THR A 245 7.06 15.14 -6.56
CA THR A 245 6.42 14.65 -7.79
C THR A 245 5.05 15.30 -7.98
N PHE A 246 4.27 15.52 -6.91
CA PHE A 246 2.98 16.22 -7.00
C PHE A 246 3.15 17.65 -7.53
N LEU A 247 4.06 18.42 -6.92
CA LEU A 247 4.36 19.80 -7.32
C LEU A 247 4.88 19.91 -8.76
N ASN A 248 5.64 18.92 -9.22
CA ASN A 248 6.15 18.87 -10.59
C ASN A 248 5.13 18.34 -11.61
N THR A 249 4.06 17.67 -11.16
CA THR A 249 3.07 17.03 -12.06
C THR A 249 1.85 17.91 -12.29
N TYR A 250 1.42 18.65 -11.27
CA TYR A 250 0.22 19.47 -11.30
C TYR A 250 0.52 20.93 -10.98
N HIS A 251 -0.36 21.81 -11.42
CA HIS A 251 -0.35 23.25 -11.19
C HIS A 251 -1.64 23.73 -10.52
N ALA A 252 -1.69 25.00 -10.11
CA ALA A 252 -2.84 25.59 -9.43
C ALA A 252 -4.17 25.48 -10.22
N GLU A 253 -4.10 25.44 -11.55
CA GLU A 253 -5.26 25.26 -12.43
C GLU A 253 -5.70 23.80 -12.58
N ASP A 254 -4.79 22.87 -12.32
CA ASP A 254 -5.10 21.45 -12.26
C ASP A 254 -5.94 21.24 -11.00
N ARG A 255 -7.14 20.68 -11.18
CA ARG A 255 -8.04 20.34 -10.07
C ARG A 255 -7.52 19.12 -9.33
N ALA A 256 -6.33 19.23 -8.74
CA ALA A 256 -5.61 18.22 -7.98
C ALA A 256 -5.42 18.72 -6.56
N ALA A 257 -5.68 17.87 -5.57
CA ALA A 257 -5.34 18.14 -4.18
C ALA A 257 -4.56 16.99 -3.57
N LEU A 258 -3.47 17.31 -2.86
CA LEU A 258 -2.76 16.39 -1.98
C LEU A 258 -3.12 16.72 -0.55
N ILE A 259 -3.79 15.80 0.13
CA ILE A 259 -4.19 15.94 1.54
C ILE A 259 -3.29 15.06 2.37
N MET A 260 -2.55 15.67 3.30
CA MET A 260 -1.60 14.96 4.16
C MET A 260 -2.11 14.91 5.60
N ALA A 261 -2.21 13.69 6.16
CA ALA A 261 -2.44 13.48 7.58
C ALA A 261 -1.11 13.54 8.31
N ILE A 262 -0.83 14.66 8.97
CA ILE A 262 0.45 14.89 9.64
C ILE A 262 0.32 14.63 11.15
N PRO A 263 1.42 14.25 11.83
CA PRO A 263 1.44 14.28 13.29
C PRO A 263 1.28 15.74 13.78
N PRO A 264 1.07 15.95 15.09
CA PRO A 264 1.07 17.29 15.67
C PRO A 264 2.27 18.12 15.20
N HIS A 265 2.08 19.41 14.96
CA HIS A 265 3.07 20.25 14.29
C HIS A 265 4.45 20.24 14.99
N ASP A 266 4.49 20.11 16.32
CA ASP A 266 5.71 20.02 17.12
C ASP A 266 6.49 18.71 16.93
N GLN A 267 5.86 17.68 16.38
CA GLN A 267 6.46 16.37 16.06
C GLN A 267 6.91 16.24 14.60
N CYS A 268 6.60 17.23 13.74
CA CYS A 268 6.95 17.18 12.32
C CYS A 268 8.42 17.47 12.03
N GLY A 269 9.19 17.97 13.00
CA GLY A 269 10.58 18.41 12.79
C GLY A 269 10.69 19.42 11.65
N ASP A 270 11.71 19.26 10.80
CA ASP A 270 11.94 20.14 9.64
C ASP A 270 11.09 19.77 8.41
N CYS A 271 10.32 18.67 8.44
CA CYS A 271 9.59 18.18 7.26
C CYS A 271 8.63 19.23 6.70
N LEU A 272 7.85 19.91 7.56
CA LEU A 272 6.92 20.96 7.13
C LEU A 272 7.65 22.16 6.51
N ASN A 273 8.78 22.58 7.08
CA ASN A 273 9.58 23.67 6.52
C ASN A 273 10.09 23.32 5.12
N ILE A 274 10.54 22.08 4.91
CA ILE A 274 10.98 21.59 3.59
C ILE A 274 9.82 21.63 2.58
N ILE A 275 8.64 21.16 2.98
CA ILE A 275 7.43 21.17 2.12
C ILE A 275 7.01 22.61 1.79
N LEU A 276 6.98 23.50 2.78
CA LEU A 276 6.62 24.90 2.59
C LEU A 276 7.59 25.61 1.64
N ASN A 277 8.89 25.36 1.77
CA ASN A 277 9.90 25.88 0.86
C ASN A 277 9.69 25.34 -0.57
N ALA A 278 9.42 24.05 -0.73
CA ALA A 278 9.15 23.44 -2.03
C ALA A 278 7.89 24.02 -2.70
N ILE A 279 6.83 24.27 -1.93
CA ILE A 279 5.62 24.97 -2.40
C ILE A 279 5.96 26.40 -2.82
N ALA A 280 6.73 27.12 -2.00
CA ALA A 280 7.11 28.51 -2.27
C ALA A 280 7.95 28.67 -3.55
N GLU A 281 8.79 27.70 -3.90
CA GLU A 281 9.54 27.66 -5.16
C GLU A 281 8.62 27.62 -6.41
N HIS A 282 7.41 27.07 -6.28
CA HIS A 282 6.41 27.03 -7.36
C HIS A 282 5.52 28.28 -7.38
N GLY A 283 5.52 29.09 -6.31
CA GLY A 283 4.77 30.34 -6.20
C GLY A 283 3.27 30.16 -6.43
N GLU A 284 2.66 31.07 -7.20
CA GLU A 284 1.22 31.05 -7.51
C GLU A 284 0.78 29.85 -8.37
N GLN A 285 1.74 29.13 -8.97
CA GLN A 285 1.46 27.95 -9.79
C GLN A 285 1.40 26.66 -8.97
N ALA A 286 1.67 26.71 -7.67
CA ALA A 286 1.66 25.52 -6.82
C ALA A 286 0.26 24.89 -6.77
N PRO A 287 0.13 23.55 -7.00
CA PRO A 287 -1.13 22.85 -6.82
C PRO A 287 -1.54 22.80 -5.35
N LEU A 288 -2.81 22.48 -5.09
CA LEU A 288 -3.36 22.50 -3.73
C LEU A 288 -2.75 21.38 -2.86
N ILE A 289 -2.05 21.77 -1.80
CA ILE A 289 -1.61 20.87 -0.73
C ILE A 289 -2.28 21.32 0.57
N LEU A 290 -2.98 20.40 1.24
CA LEU A 290 -3.62 20.63 2.53
C LEU A 290 -3.06 19.65 3.55
N THR A 291 -2.97 20.08 4.80
CA THR A 291 -2.60 19.22 5.93
C THR A 291 -3.72 19.22 6.96
N HIS A 292 -3.87 18.11 7.67
CA HIS A 292 -4.65 18.07 8.91
C HIS A 292 -3.86 17.28 9.95
N GLU A 293 -3.90 17.74 11.19
CA GLU A 293 -3.22 17.08 12.30
C GLU A 293 -4.08 15.92 12.83
N ARG A 294 -3.41 14.86 13.27
CA ARG A 294 -4.05 13.78 14.02
C ARG A 294 -3.23 13.47 15.27
N ASP A 295 -3.92 13.56 16.40
CA ASP A 295 -3.45 13.10 17.70
C ASP A 295 -4.42 12.02 18.20
N GLY A 296 -3.90 10.91 18.72
CA GLY A 296 -4.69 9.76 19.19
C GLY A 296 -4.33 8.41 18.57
N ASP A 297 -5.18 7.41 18.80
CA ASP A 297 -4.91 5.99 18.50
C ASP A 297 -4.74 5.70 16.99
N LEU A 298 -5.32 6.55 16.13
CA LEU A 298 -5.18 6.47 14.67
C LEU A 298 -4.53 7.76 14.14
N PRO A 299 -3.37 7.66 13.45
CA PRO A 299 -2.66 8.83 12.95
C PRO A 299 -3.25 9.41 11.65
N PHE A 300 -4.51 9.10 11.32
CA PHE A 300 -5.20 9.58 10.12
C PHE A 300 -6.72 9.61 10.31
N SER A 301 -7.41 10.39 9.48
CA SER A 301 -8.89 10.38 9.39
C SER A 301 -9.36 9.25 8.48
N ILE A 302 -10.15 8.33 9.02
CA ILE A 302 -10.83 7.31 8.20
C ILE A 302 -11.89 7.95 7.29
N PRO A 303 -12.77 8.88 7.75
CA PRO A 303 -13.74 9.55 6.87
C PRO A 303 -13.09 10.26 5.69
N ALA A 304 -12.01 11.03 5.92
CA ALA A 304 -11.31 11.75 4.88
C ALA A 304 -10.65 10.80 3.87
N LEU A 305 -10.01 9.74 4.37
CA LEU A 305 -9.39 8.71 3.53
C LEU A 305 -10.44 8.07 2.61
N ARG A 306 -11.58 7.66 3.17
CA ARG A 306 -12.69 7.04 2.42
C ARG A 306 -13.35 8.00 1.41
N ALA A 307 -13.35 9.30 1.72
CA ALA A 307 -13.89 10.32 0.81
C ALA A 307 -12.93 10.67 -0.34
N SER A 308 -11.65 10.27 -0.28
CA SER A 308 -10.62 10.59 -1.26
C SER A 308 -10.69 9.74 -2.54
N SER A 309 -10.02 10.20 -3.61
CA SER A 309 -9.93 9.43 -4.86
C SER A 309 -8.88 8.32 -4.79
N ASP A 310 -7.75 8.64 -4.16
CA ASP A 310 -6.57 7.79 -4.12
C ASP A 310 -5.92 7.84 -2.73
N TYR A 311 -5.33 6.73 -2.30
CA TYR A 311 -4.49 6.65 -1.10
C TYR A 311 -3.07 6.27 -1.50
N ILE A 312 -2.10 7.10 -1.13
CA ILE A 312 -0.68 6.87 -1.45
C ILE A 312 -0.01 6.19 -0.25
N THR A 313 0.53 4.99 -0.48
CA THR A 313 1.26 4.22 0.53
C THR A 313 2.73 4.62 0.58
N THR A 314 3.32 4.45 1.76
CA THR A 314 4.76 4.44 1.98
C THR A 314 5.23 2.99 2.19
N ARG A 315 6.41 2.82 2.80
CA ARG A 315 6.93 1.52 3.25
C ARG A 315 6.55 1.21 4.69
N GLU A 316 5.83 2.10 5.35
CA GLU A 316 5.55 2.02 6.77
C GLU A 316 4.29 1.21 7.07
N HIS A 317 4.27 0.58 8.25
CA HIS A 317 3.17 -0.29 8.68
C HIS A 317 1.81 0.42 8.67
N ILE A 318 1.80 1.74 8.89
CA ILE A 318 0.57 2.53 8.87
C ILE A 318 -0.14 2.44 7.51
N SER A 319 0.62 2.27 6.42
CA SER A 319 0.05 2.07 5.09
C SER A 319 -0.81 0.81 5.01
N SER A 320 -0.42 -0.27 5.69
CA SER A 320 -1.23 -1.49 5.70
C SER A 320 -2.56 -1.28 6.41
N LEU A 321 -2.55 -0.52 7.51
CA LEU A 321 -3.76 -0.20 8.27
C LEU A 321 -4.68 0.72 7.46
N ALA A 322 -4.14 1.76 6.83
CA ALA A 322 -4.92 2.66 5.99
C ALA A 322 -5.51 1.96 4.75
N VAL A 323 -4.78 1.01 4.15
CA VAL A 323 -5.30 0.19 3.04
C VAL A 323 -6.57 -0.57 3.44
N ASP A 324 -6.69 -1.07 4.68
CA ASP A 324 -7.90 -1.75 5.15
C ASP A 324 -9.14 -0.84 5.06
N TYR A 325 -9.00 0.44 5.41
CA TYR A 325 -10.10 1.40 5.37
C TYR A 325 -10.36 1.98 3.98
N ALA A 326 -9.29 2.18 3.20
CA ALA A 326 -9.38 2.63 1.81
C ALA A 326 -10.10 1.60 0.92
N SER A 327 -9.85 0.31 1.16
CA SER A 327 -10.46 -0.80 0.41
C SER A 327 -11.98 -0.90 0.58
N ASP A 328 -12.53 -0.39 1.70
CA ASP A 328 -13.98 -0.36 1.93
C ASP A 328 -14.71 0.66 1.05
N ALA A 329 -14.00 1.68 0.56
CA ALA A 329 -14.58 2.87 -0.07
C ALA A 329 -14.18 3.05 -1.55
N ASN A 330 -13.73 1.98 -2.22
CA ASN A 330 -13.23 2.01 -3.61
C ASN A 330 -12.12 3.05 -3.84
N VAL A 331 -11.38 3.42 -2.79
CA VAL A 331 -10.23 4.33 -2.89
C VAL A 331 -9.10 3.59 -3.61
N ARG A 332 -8.52 4.22 -4.64
CA ARG A 332 -7.42 3.61 -5.38
C ARG A 332 -6.14 3.70 -4.57
N ILE A 333 -5.59 2.57 -4.18
CA ILE A 333 -4.25 2.55 -3.59
C ILE A 333 -3.23 2.93 -4.66
N ARG A 334 -2.16 3.63 -4.28
CA ARG A 334 -0.98 3.94 -5.08
C ARG A 334 0.23 3.85 -4.19
N TYR A 335 1.42 3.79 -4.77
CA TYR A 335 2.65 3.74 -3.99
C TYR A 335 3.53 4.94 -4.27
N GLY A 336 4.02 5.61 -3.22
CA GLY A 336 4.73 6.87 -3.33
C GLY A 336 6.07 6.84 -4.07
N LEU A 337 6.62 5.64 -4.35
CA LEU A 337 7.81 5.48 -5.19
C LEU A 337 7.50 4.96 -6.61
N ASP A 338 6.23 4.81 -6.97
CA ASP A 338 5.85 4.59 -8.37
C ASP A 338 6.14 5.85 -9.24
N GLN A 339 6.23 5.65 -10.55
CA GLN A 339 6.64 6.68 -11.50
C GLN A 339 5.45 7.28 -12.27
N GLY A 340 5.51 8.59 -12.52
CA GLY A 340 4.58 9.30 -13.41
C GLY A 340 3.12 8.99 -13.14
N THR A 341 2.38 8.55 -14.17
CA THR A 341 0.93 8.29 -14.10
C THR A 341 0.51 7.18 -13.13
N LEU A 342 1.45 6.33 -12.69
CA LEU A 342 1.20 5.32 -11.68
C LEU A 342 1.06 5.95 -10.28
N LEU A 343 1.79 7.02 -9.99
CA LEU A 343 1.66 7.79 -8.75
C LEU A 343 0.61 8.93 -8.90
N PHE A 344 0.74 9.77 -9.91
CA PHE A 344 -0.19 10.88 -10.14
C PHE A 344 -0.79 10.80 -11.56
N PRO A 345 -2.06 10.37 -11.70
CA PRO A 345 -2.67 10.13 -12.99
C PRO A 345 -2.89 11.43 -13.78
N SER A 346 -2.86 11.38 -15.11
CA SER A 346 -3.28 12.53 -15.91
C SER A 346 -4.73 12.91 -15.59
N LEU A 347 -4.95 14.18 -15.27
CA LEU A 347 -6.29 14.76 -15.11
C LEU A 347 -6.82 15.11 -16.51
N LYS A 348 -8.12 14.90 -16.71
CA LYS A 348 -8.81 15.17 -17.98
C LYS A 348 -9.70 16.38 -17.87
#